data_AF-A0A357T3X2-F1
#
_entry.id   AF-A0A357T3X2-F1
#
_cell.length_a   1.000
_cell.length_b   1.000
_cell.length_c   1.000
_cell.angle_alpha   90.00
_cell.angle_beta   90.00
_cell.angle_gamma   90.00
#
_symmetry.space_group_name_H-M   'P 1'
#
loop_
_entity.id
_entity.type
_entity.pdbx_description
1 polymer ?
#
loop_
_entity_poly.entity_id
_entity_poly.type
_entity_poly.pdbx_seq_one_letter_code
_entity_poly.pdbx_strand_id
1 'polypeptide(L)'
;VKSINTRAANGPDDDIDEIKSEMDAFIAEWQKKVDLCNETDAPLFFGRRFMVNSPGTDVKRLFKPYNTVGQDNSFETLTSMRNVDTEVKGKIVIWGGLVDD
;
A
#
# COMPACT_ATOMS: atom_id res chain seq x y z
N VAL A 1 -13.28 -13.32 -25.89
CA VAL A 1 -12.39 -13.46 -24.72
C VAL A 1 -11.44 -14.66 -24.85
N LYS A 2 -11.92 -15.89 -25.11
CA LYS A 2 -11.07 -17.09 -25.32
C LYS A 2 -10.04 -17.00 -26.46
N SER A 3 -10.25 -16.14 -27.46
CA SER A 3 -9.37 -15.99 -28.63
C SER A 3 -8.24 -14.96 -28.46
N ILE A 4 -8.24 -14.18 -27.37
CA ILE A 4 -7.24 -13.12 -27.14
C ILE A 4 -6.02 -13.70 -26.41
N ASN A 5 -6.23 -14.67 -25.50
CA ASN A 5 -5.15 -15.30 -24.73
C ASN A 5 -4.12 -16.07 -25.57
N THR A 6 -4.45 -16.48 -26.80
CA THR A 6 -3.55 -17.32 -27.62
C THR A 6 -2.50 -16.53 -28.41
N ARG A 7 -2.56 -15.19 -28.38
CA ARG A 7 -1.64 -14.30 -29.13
C ARG A 7 -0.54 -13.67 -28.27
N ALA A 8 -0.70 -13.67 -26.94
CA ALA A 8 0.37 -13.30 -26.02
C ALA A 8 1.17 -14.58 -25.74
N ALA A 9 2.40 -14.67 -26.25
CA ALA A 9 3.23 -15.86 -26.16
C ALA A 9 3.60 -16.29 -24.72
N ASN A 10 3.19 -15.53 -23.71
CA ASN A 10 3.09 -15.94 -22.32
C ASN A 10 1.69 -15.52 -21.87
N GLY A 11 0.80 -16.48 -21.60
CA GLY A 11 -0.50 -16.16 -20.99
C GLY A 11 -0.27 -15.39 -19.68
N PRO A 12 -1.19 -14.50 -19.26
CA PRO A 12 -1.10 -13.92 -17.93
C PRO A 12 -1.06 -15.09 -16.94
N ASP A 13 0.05 -15.21 -16.22
CA ASP A 13 0.15 -16.10 -15.09
C ASP A 13 -0.83 -15.53 -14.06
N ASP A 14 -1.90 -16.26 -13.78
CA ASP A 14 -2.86 -15.86 -12.77
C ASP A 14 -2.21 -16.21 -11.41
N ASP A 15 -1.25 -15.38 -10.98
CA ASP A 15 -0.49 -15.47 -9.71
C ASP A 15 -1.37 -15.23 -8.47
N ILE A 16 -2.67 -15.53 -8.58
CA ILE A 16 -3.70 -15.25 -7.59
C ILE A 16 -3.38 -15.95 -6.26
N ASP A 17 -2.85 -17.17 -6.31
CA ASP A 17 -2.54 -17.91 -5.09
C ASP A 17 -1.27 -17.39 -4.40
N GLU A 18 -0.32 -16.84 -5.16
CA GLU A 18 0.84 -16.14 -4.60
C GLU A 18 0.40 -14.84 -3.91
N ILE A 19 -0.45 -14.04 -4.57
CA ILE A 19 -1.00 -12.81 -3.99
C ILE A 19 -1.78 -13.10 -2.71
N LYS A 20 -2.63 -14.14 -2.70
CA LYS A 20 -3.34 -14.54 -1.47
C LYS A 20 -2.37 -14.90 -0.35
N SER A 21 -1.33 -15.66 -0.64
CA SER A 21 -0.31 -16.05 0.33
C SER A 21 0.40 -14.82 0.91
N GLU A 22 0.74 -13.83 0.08
CA GLU A 22 1.33 -12.57 0.54
C GLU A 22 0.37 -11.79 1.45
N MET A 23 -0.91 -11.70 1.07
CA MET A 23 -1.94 -11.05 1.87
C MET A 23 -2.13 -11.72 3.24
N ASP A 24 -2.19 -13.06 3.27
CA ASP A 24 -2.34 -13.83 4.50
C ASP A 24 -1.12 -13.65 5.43
N ALA A 25 0.08 -13.70 4.86
CA ALA A 25 1.32 -13.45 5.61
C ALA A 25 1.36 -12.04 6.21
N PHE A 26 0.93 -11.03 5.44
CA PHE A 26 0.82 -9.65 5.91
C PHE A 26 -0.16 -9.53 7.08
N ILE A 27 -1.36 -10.11 6.95
CA ILE A 27 -2.39 -10.08 8.00
C ILE A 27 -1.90 -10.80 9.27
N ALA A 28 -1.26 -11.95 9.13
CA ALA A 28 -0.74 -12.72 10.26
C ALA A 28 0.32 -11.93 11.06
N GLU A 29 1.27 -11.30 10.38
CA GLU A 29 2.31 -10.50 11.03
C GLU A 29 1.72 -9.21 11.65
N TRP A 30 0.68 -8.63 11.04
CA TRP A 30 -0.07 -7.54 11.67
C TRP A 30 -0.75 -8.00 12.96
N GLN A 31 -1.48 -9.12 12.94
CA GLN A 31 -2.17 -9.65 14.12
C GLN A 31 -1.20 -9.91 15.27
N LYS A 32 -0.04 -10.50 14.98
CA LYS A 32 1.03 -10.72 15.96
C LYS A 32 1.49 -9.42 16.64
N LYS A 33 1.58 -8.31 15.89
CA LYS A 33 1.91 -7.00 16.47
C LYS A 33 0.80 -6.45 17.36
N VAL A 34 -0.45 -6.65 16.97
CA VAL A 34 -1.61 -6.27 17.79
C VAL A 34 -1.58 -7.04 19.11
N ASP A 35 -1.38 -8.35 19.06
CA ASP A 35 -1.34 -9.20 20.25
C ASP A 35 -0.20 -8.77 21.19
N LEU A 36 1.01 -8.54 20.68
CA LEU A 36 2.14 -8.05 21.45
C LEU A 36 1.87 -6.68 22.12
N CYS A 37 1.22 -5.77 21.40
CA CYS A 37 0.89 -4.44 21.93
C CYS A 37 -0.19 -4.54 23.03
N ASN A 38 -1.16 -5.43 22.87
CA ASN A 38 -2.18 -5.69 23.88
C ASN A 38 -1.58 -6.32 25.16
N GLU A 39 -0.63 -7.25 25.01
CA GLU A 39 0.08 -7.86 26.15
C GLU A 39 0.93 -6.86 26.93
N THR A 40 1.47 -5.85 26.24
CA THR A 40 2.38 -4.84 26.82
C THR A 40 1.69 -3.52 27.17
N ASP A 41 0.36 -3.43 27.00
CA ASP A 41 -0.44 -2.21 27.14
C ASP A 41 0.15 -1.02 26.36
N ALA A 42 0.77 -1.30 25.21
CA ALA A 42 1.43 -0.32 24.38
C ALA A 42 0.48 0.18 23.28
N PRO A 43 0.38 1.50 23.04
CA PRO A 43 -0.47 2.02 21.98
C PRO A 43 0.11 1.68 20.60
N LEU A 44 -0.74 1.11 19.75
CA LEU A 44 -0.42 0.76 18.36
C LEU A 44 -1.18 1.68 17.40
N PHE A 45 -0.45 2.34 16.50
CA PHE A 45 -1.04 3.27 15.53
C PHE A 45 -0.94 2.77 14.09
N PHE A 46 -2.02 3.05 13.35
CA PHE A 46 -2.16 2.73 11.93
C PHE A 46 -2.19 4.04 11.12
N GLY A 47 -1.40 4.13 10.05
CA GLY A 47 -1.49 5.22 9.07
C GLY A 47 -0.55 6.42 9.29
N ARG A 48 -0.99 7.61 8.85
CA ARG A 48 -0.15 8.78 8.54
C ARG A 48 0.62 9.37 9.74
N ARG A 49 0.14 9.15 10.96
CA ARG A 49 0.64 9.82 12.18
C ARG A 49 2.16 9.71 12.36
N PHE A 50 2.74 8.58 11.97
CA PHE A 50 4.17 8.31 12.07
C PHE A 50 4.90 8.15 10.73
N MET A 51 4.31 8.71 9.67
CA MET A 51 4.90 8.71 8.33
C MET A 51 5.88 9.88 8.11
N VAL A 52 5.75 10.94 8.91
CA VAL A 52 6.65 12.11 8.87
C VAL A 52 7.58 12.12 10.07
N ASN A 53 7.05 11.87 11.26
CA ASN A 53 7.81 11.81 12.50
C ASN A 53 7.83 10.39 13.03
N SER A 54 8.99 9.89 13.46
CA SER A 54 9.08 8.56 14.09
C SER A 54 8.36 8.55 15.45
N PRO A 55 7.77 7.41 15.85
CA PRO A 55 7.18 7.27 17.18
C PRO A 55 8.28 7.26 18.26
N GLY A 56 7.88 7.55 19.50
CA GLY A 56 8.72 7.30 20.67
C GLY A 56 8.93 5.80 20.92
N THR A 57 9.79 5.44 21.87
CA THR A 57 10.12 4.04 22.19
C THR A 57 8.96 3.25 22.78
N ASP A 58 8.02 3.96 23.41
CA ASP A 58 6.81 3.49 24.09
C ASP A 58 5.62 3.27 23.15
N VAL A 59 5.72 3.72 21.90
CA VAL A 59 4.62 3.67 20.93
C VAL A 59 5.01 2.79 19.74
N LYS A 60 4.07 1.96 19.26
CA LYS A 60 4.27 1.13 18.07
C LYS A 60 3.48 1.67 16.88
N ARG A 61 3.97 1.40 15.67
CA ARG A 61 3.29 1.72 14.40
C ARG A 61 3.25 0.50 13.50
N LEU A 62 2.26 0.45 12.61
CA LEU A 62 2.19 -0.61 11.61
C LEU A 62 3.11 -0.35 10.43
N PHE A 63 3.10 0.88 9.91
CA PHE A 63 3.85 1.29 8.73
C PHE A 63 4.92 2.32 9.05
N LYS A 64 6.06 2.23 8.37
CA LYS A 64 7.13 3.22 8.35
C LYS A 64 7.47 3.62 6.91
N PRO A 65 8.04 4.82 6.69
CA PRO A 65 8.46 5.21 5.35
C PRO A 65 9.51 4.24 4.79
N TYR A 66 9.39 3.87 3.51
CA TYR A 66 10.41 3.10 2.78
C TYR A 66 11.87 3.51 3.08
N ASN A 67 12.77 2.56 3.28
CA ASN A 67 14.19 2.85 3.50
C ASN A 67 14.46 3.80 4.69
N THR A 68 13.59 3.80 5.70
CA THR A 68 13.93 4.42 7.00
C THR A 68 14.62 3.41 7.90
N VAL A 69 15.86 3.73 8.25
CA VAL A 69 16.62 3.04 9.30
C VAL A 69 16.02 3.47 10.64
N GLY A 70 15.27 2.57 11.26
CA GLY A 70 14.58 2.81 12.52
C GLY A 70 14.64 1.55 13.39
N GLN A 71 14.53 1.72 14.71
CA GLN A 71 14.59 0.62 15.68
C GLN A 71 13.30 -0.21 15.74
N ASP A 72 12.27 0.14 14.97
CA ASP A 72 10.99 -0.52 14.97
C ASP A 72 10.80 -1.44 13.75
N ASN A 73 10.39 -2.68 14.01
CA ASN A 73 10.09 -3.72 13.00
C ASN A 73 8.77 -3.45 12.26
N SER A 74 8.55 -2.22 11.79
CA SER A 74 7.34 -1.78 11.10
C SER A 74 7.41 -2.06 9.59
N PHE A 75 6.27 -2.31 8.96
CA PHE A 75 6.20 -2.56 7.52
C PHE A 75 6.63 -1.32 6.74
N GLU A 76 7.48 -1.47 5.75
CA GLU A 76 7.84 -0.36 4.89
C GLU A 76 6.71 -0.07 3.91
N THR A 77 6.36 1.21 3.77
CA THR A 77 5.44 1.61 2.71
C THR A 77 6.10 1.43 1.35
N LEU A 78 5.32 1.08 0.33
CA LEU A 78 5.81 1.06 -1.04
C LEU A 78 6.15 2.48 -1.53
N THR A 79 7.15 2.60 -2.40
CA THR A 79 7.57 3.89 -2.99
C THR A 79 6.42 4.56 -3.77
N SER A 80 5.56 3.78 -4.42
CA SER A 80 4.36 4.25 -5.12
C SER A 80 3.36 4.96 -4.20
N MET A 81 3.28 4.57 -2.93
CA MET A 81 2.39 5.18 -1.94
C MET A 81 2.90 6.55 -1.45
N ARG A 82 4.16 6.89 -1.72
CA ARG A 82 4.73 8.22 -1.37
C ARG A 82 4.29 9.33 -2.33
N ASN A 83 3.93 8.99 -3.56
CA ASN A 83 3.60 9.96 -4.61
C ASN A 83 2.09 10.20 -4.78
N VAL A 84 1.26 9.49 -4.02
CA VAL A 84 -0.22 9.57 -4.07
C VAL A 84 -0.77 10.80 -3.33
N ASP A 85 0.00 11.42 -2.44
CA ASP A 85 -0.40 12.62 -1.68
C ASP A 85 -0.21 13.95 -2.46
N THR A 86 -0.02 13.92 -3.79
CA THR A 86 0.04 15.16 -4.59
C THR A 86 -1.31 15.38 -5.29
N GLU A 87 -1.99 16.49 -5.00
CA GLU A 87 -3.13 16.95 -5.80
C GLU A 87 -2.70 17.10 -7.27
N VAL A 88 -3.14 16.17 -8.12
CA VAL A 88 -3.01 16.34 -9.56
C VAL A 88 -4.07 17.35 -9.98
N LYS A 89 -3.66 18.59 -10.29
CA LYS A 89 -4.53 19.57 -10.95
C LYS A 89 -4.91 19.04 -12.34
N GLY A 90 -6.00 18.28 -12.42
CA GLY A 90 -6.56 17.82 -13.69
C GLY A 90 -7.09 19.00 -14.49
N LYS A 91 -6.67 19.14 -15.75
CA LYS A 91 -7.33 20.02 -16.72
C LYS A 91 -8.31 19.18 -17.53
N ILE A 92 -9.60 19.48 -17.40
CA ILE A 92 -10.64 18.90 -18.24
C ILE A 92 -10.60 19.64 -19.59
N VAL A 93 -10.40 18.91 -20.69
CA VAL A 93 -10.55 19.44 -22.05
C VAL A 93 -11.93 19.00 -22.56
N ILE A 94 -12.84 19.95 -22.73
CA ILE A 94 -14.14 19.70 -23.36
C ILE A 94 -13.96 19.96 -24.85
N TRP A 95 -14.05 18.90 -25.66
CA TRP A 95 -14.11 19.03 -27.11
C TRP A 95 -15.56 19.33 -27.50
N GLY A 96 -15.84 20.58 -27.85
CA GLY A 96 -17.09 20.97 -28.50
C GLY A 96 -17.10 20.45 -29.92
N GLY A 97 -17.98 19.51 -30.21
CA GLY A 97 -18.26 19.07 -31.58
C GLY A 97 -18.86 20.22 -32.39
N LEU A 98 -18.36 20.35 -33.62
CA LEU A 98 -18.85 21.23 -34.67
C LEU A 98 -20.38 21.15 -34.78
N VAL A 99 -21.05 22.30 -34.81
CA VAL A 99 -22.29 22.46 -35.55
C VAL A 99 -21.87 23.12 -36.85
N ASP A 100 -21.90 22.35 -37.95
CA ASP A 100 -21.79 22.88 -39.30
C ASP A 100 -23.04 23.75 -39.58
N ASP A 101 -22.83 25.02 -39.92
CA ASP A 101 -23.83 25.90 -40.57
C ASP A 101 -23.67 25.82 -42.09
#